data_AF-A0A920MJZ1-F1
#
_entry.id   AF-A0A920MJZ1-F1
#
_cell.length_a   1.000
_cell.length_b   1.000
_cell.length_c   1.000
_cell.angle_alpha   90.00
_cell.angle_beta   90.00
_cell.angle_gamma   90.00
#
_symmetry.space_group_name_H-M   'P 1'
#
loop_
_entity.id
_entity.type
_entity.pdbx_description
1 polymer ?
#
loop_
_entity_poly.entity_id
_entity_poly.type
_entity_poly.pdbx_seq_one_letter_code
_entity_poly.pdbx_strand_id
1 'polypeptide(L)'
;MINDRRKREVKPIQALKTIISILCTVILGLTCITASGQHINYRENSGDWRYIGGDAGHTRSTPLNQITAENFENLEIEWGWNDASFGSTPPRSTPVYANGKLFTVAGARRHVVSIDPSTGETLWSFREPNTFRWEYSMRAPWGKGVAYTEIDGRGVVLIVTPAFFLYALDAETGKPLEDWGQPVPLDGFEETGVVDMIPDLVRDWGPWLNSGQEYDPDIGIPLELGYITNSSPPIVVNDTIVVGNSAEQGYNQTRTENVPGDILGYDVRTGEFKWKFHVIPRPGEVGHETWESDAWSYTGDVSSWAPLSADPELGLVYIPTNAATIDFYGGFQPGDNLFSASLIALNADTGERAWHFQMVHHDVWNNDTPTAPLLMDVEVDGRMIPGVFQATKQAFLYSFNRETGEPIWPIVERPVPPSSVPGEKLSPTQPFPTNLLHMMFKNSLMMG
;
A
#
# COMPACT_ATOMS: atom_id res chain seq x y z
N MET A 1 15.53 -18.91 91.62
CA MET A 1 14.20 -18.27 91.40
C MET A 1 13.62 -18.94 90.16
N ILE A 2 12.65 -19.86 90.27
CA ILE A 2 11.18 -19.61 90.37
C ILE A 2 10.68 -18.97 89.06
N ASN A 3 9.72 -19.49 88.25
CA ASN A 3 8.91 -20.73 88.19
C ASN A 3 8.31 -20.85 86.74
N ASP A 4 7.69 -21.92 86.21
CA ASP A 4 7.46 -23.33 86.64
C ASP A 4 7.46 -24.32 85.43
N ARG A 5 6.29 -24.60 84.80
CA ARG A 5 6.01 -25.76 83.89
C ARG A 5 4.98 -25.39 82.79
N ARG A 6 4.75 -26.14 81.68
CA ARG A 6 4.54 -27.61 81.55
C ARG A 6 4.93 -28.22 80.18
N LYS A 7 5.11 -29.55 80.22
CA LYS A 7 5.48 -30.49 79.14
C LYS A 7 4.41 -30.68 78.06
N ARG A 8 4.85 -31.16 76.87
CA ARG A 8 4.34 -32.40 76.24
C ARG A 8 5.35 -32.94 75.21
N GLU A 9 5.55 -34.27 75.21
CA GLU A 9 6.35 -35.00 74.22
C GLU A 9 5.49 -35.39 73.00
N VAL A 10 6.07 -35.41 71.79
CA VAL A 10 5.54 -36.18 70.64
C VAL A 10 6.72 -36.77 69.85
N LYS A 11 6.55 -38.00 69.35
CA LYS A 11 7.55 -38.82 68.62
C LYS A 11 7.76 -38.35 67.17
N PRO A 12 8.90 -38.69 66.53
CA PRO A 12 9.11 -38.39 65.11
C PRO A 12 8.32 -39.35 64.20
N ILE A 13 7.79 -38.84 63.09
CA ILE A 13 7.16 -39.65 62.03
C ILE A 13 7.90 -39.42 60.71
N GLN A 14 8.22 -40.54 60.05
CA GLN A 14 8.92 -40.59 58.77
C GLN A 14 7.94 -40.25 57.63
N ALA A 15 8.15 -39.14 56.92
CA ALA A 15 7.40 -38.82 55.70
C ALA A 15 8.15 -37.84 54.77
N LEU A 16 9.43 -38.12 54.45
CA LEU A 16 10.22 -37.28 53.54
C LEU A 16 11.14 -38.11 52.63
N LYS A 17 10.56 -38.95 51.76
CA LYS A 17 11.32 -39.66 50.71
C LYS A 17 10.53 -40.14 49.46
N THR A 18 9.30 -39.65 49.23
CA THR A 18 8.43 -40.16 48.15
C THR A 18 7.64 -39.08 47.40
N ILE A 19 8.20 -37.86 47.27
CA ILE A 19 7.56 -36.76 46.50
C ILE A 19 8.45 -36.27 45.33
N ILE A 20 9.73 -36.67 45.26
CA ILE A 20 10.68 -36.18 44.24
C ILE A 20 10.67 -37.03 42.95
N SER A 21 10.02 -38.20 42.93
CA SER A 21 10.06 -39.13 41.78
C SER A 21 8.84 -39.07 40.83
N ILE A 22 7.85 -38.23 41.10
CA ILE A 22 6.63 -38.11 40.26
C ILE A 22 6.63 -36.79 39.43
N LEU A 23 7.45 -35.81 39.82
CA LEU A 23 7.53 -34.52 39.12
C LEU A 23 8.40 -34.55 37.84
N CYS A 24 9.14 -35.63 37.59
CA CYS A 24 10.09 -35.73 36.46
C CYS A 24 9.58 -36.59 35.27
N THR A 25 8.32 -37.03 35.28
CA THR A 25 7.78 -37.95 34.23
C THR A 25 6.55 -37.38 33.52
N VAL A 26 6.24 -36.09 33.71
CA VAL A 26 5.10 -35.40 33.07
C VAL A 26 5.55 -34.34 32.03
N ILE A 27 6.87 -34.06 31.93
CA ILE A 27 7.45 -33.11 30.97
C ILE A 27 8.19 -33.86 29.84
N LEU A 28 7.58 -34.96 29.37
CA LEU A 28 8.01 -35.72 28.19
C LEU A 28 6.82 -36.08 27.29
N GLY A 29 5.83 -35.19 27.29
CA GLY A 29 4.79 -35.06 26.26
C GLY A 29 5.12 -33.90 25.33
N LEU A 30 6.31 -33.91 24.72
CA LEU A 30 6.60 -33.07 23.55
C LEU A 30 5.74 -33.60 22.39
N THR A 31 4.48 -33.16 22.35
CA THR A 31 3.78 -33.01 21.09
C THR A 31 4.65 -32.12 20.22
N CYS A 32 5.27 -32.70 19.19
CA CYS A 32 5.59 -31.96 18.00
C CYS A 32 4.26 -31.45 17.44
N ILE A 33 3.80 -30.31 17.97
CA ILE A 33 3.03 -29.37 17.17
C ILE A 33 4.02 -29.00 16.06
N THR A 34 3.91 -29.69 14.93
CA THR A 34 4.35 -29.11 13.67
C THR A 34 3.64 -27.78 13.62
N ALA A 35 4.39 -26.69 13.81
CA ALA A 35 3.94 -25.40 13.36
C ALA A 35 3.82 -25.52 11.84
N SER A 36 2.65 -25.96 11.39
CA SER A 36 2.19 -25.62 10.06
C SER A 36 2.21 -24.10 10.07
N GLY A 37 3.22 -23.52 9.41
CA GLY A 37 3.21 -22.09 9.16
C GLY A 37 1.85 -21.79 8.56
N GLN A 38 1.07 -20.95 9.25
CA GLN A 38 -0.16 -20.46 8.70
C GLN A 38 0.27 -19.60 7.53
N HIS A 39 0.27 -20.18 6.32
CA HIS A 39 0.23 -19.38 5.11
C HIS A 39 -1.01 -18.50 5.28
N ILE A 40 -0.82 -17.22 5.58
CA ILE A 40 -1.93 -16.28 5.69
C ILE A 40 -2.52 -16.16 4.30
N ASN A 41 -3.57 -16.93 4.10
CA ASN A 41 -4.24 -17.05 2.83
C ASN A 41 -5.29 -15.94 2.84
N TYR A 42 -4.86 -14.72 2.53
CA TYR A 42 -5.70 -13.51 2.36
C TYR A 42 -6.71 -13.63 1.18
N ARG A 43 -7.11 -14.86 0.83
CA ARG A 43 -8.03 -15.25 -0.23
C ARG A 43 -9.18 -16.01 0.42
N GLU A 44 -10.34 -15.38 0.49
CA GLU A 44 -11.57 -16.02 1.01
C GLU A 44 -12.00 -17.22 0.14
N ASN A 45 -11.74 -17.14 -1.17
CA ASN A 45 -11.98 -18.22 -2.13
C ASN A 45 -10.68 -18.60 -2.85
N SER A 46 -10.38 -19.90 -2.92
CA SER A 46 -9.12 -20.43 -3.48
C SER A 46 -8.88 -20.15 -4.97
N GLY A 47 -9.89 -19.71 -5.72
CA GLY A 47 -9.78 -19.35 -7.14
C GLY A 47 -9.79 -17.85 -7.45
N ASP A 48 -10.19 -16.99 -6.51
CA ASP A 48 -10.34 -15.54 -6.78
C ASP A 48 -8.97 -14.85 -6.90
N TRP A 49 -8.95 -13.69 -7.57
CA TRP A 49 -7.82 -12.77 -7.68
C TRP A 49 -8.34 -11.36 -7.36
N ARG A 50 -8.74 -11.14 -6.10
CA ARG A 50 -9.52 -9.95 -5.65
C ARG A 50 -8.72 -8.63 -5.66
N TYR A 51 -7.40 -8.71 -5.67
CA TYR A 51 -6.48 -7.57 -5.70
C TYR A 51 -5.58 -7.66 -6.94
N ILE A 52 -5.03 -6.56 -7.44
CA ILE A 52 -4.07 -6.61 -8.58
C ILE A 52 -2.77 -7.38 -8.26
N GLY A 53 -2.46 -7.56 -6.97
CA GLY A 53 -1.42 -8.44 -6.44
C GLY A 53 -1.85 -9.90 -6.19
N GLY A 54 -3.10 -10.27 -6.49
CA GLY A 54 -3.73 -11.53 -6.13
C GLY A 54 -4.46 -11.45 -4.78
N ASP A 55 -3.76 -10.93 -3.78
CA ASP A 55 -4.22 -10.70 -2.41
C ASP A 55 -3.73 -9.35 -1.86
N ALA A 56 -4.21 -8.96 -0.67
CA ALA A 56 -3.83 -7.72 0.02
C ALA A 56 -2.32 -7.62 0.30
N GLY A 57 -1.65 -8.76 0.50
CA GLY A 57 -0.21 -8.86 0.71
C GLY A 57 0.63 -8.85 -0.57
N HIS A 58 -0.02 -8.76 -1.74
CA HIS A 58 0.63 -8.77 -3.06
C HIS A 58 1.52 -10.01 -3.33
N THR A 59 1.16 -11.19 -2.82
CA THR A 59 1.97 -12.41 -2.98
C THR A 59 2.16 -12.86 -4.44
N ARG A 60 1.23 -12.47 -5.33
CA ARG A 60 1.13 -12.93 -6.74
C ARG A 60 1.14 -14.45 -6.91
N SER A 61 0.81 -15.20 -5.86
CA SER A 61 0.75 -16.65 -5.84
C SER A 61 -0.70 -17.13 -5.87
N THR A 62 -0.95 -18.30 -6.44
CA THR A 62 -2.27 -18.97 -6.45
C THR A 62 -2.13 -20.42 -5.98
N PRO A 63 -3.06 -20.96 -5.17
CA PRO A 63 -3.06 -22.38 -4.81
C PRO A 63 -3.58 -23.29 -5.93
N LEU A 64 -4.10 -22.73 -7.03
CA LEU A 64 -4.57 -23.50 -8.18
C LEU A 64 -3.41 -24.23 -8.87
N ASN A 65 -3.58 -25.53 -9.11
CA ASN A 65 -2.56 -26.43 -9.63
C ASN A 65 -3.04 -27.27 -10.83
N GLN A 66 -4.06 -26.81 -11.56
CA GLN A 66 -4.49 -27.44 -12.81
C GLN A 66 -3.43 -27.32 -13.91
N ILE A 67 -2.73 -26.19 -13.95
CA ILE A 67 -1.58 -25.95 -14.83
C ILE A 67 -0.31 -26.16 -13.99
N THR A 68 0.58 -27.02 -14.47
CA THR A 68 1.81 -27.42 -13.77
C THR A 68 2.99 -27.50 -14.76
N ALA A 69 4.21 -27.70 -14.25
CA ALA A 69 5.40 -27.86 -15.11
C ALA A 69 5.30 -29.07 -16.07
N GLU A 70 4.51 -30.08 -15.71
CA GLU A 70 4.30 -31.28 -16.52
C GLU A 70 3.31 -31.08 -17.68
N ASN A 71 2.46 -30.04 -17.64
CA ASN A 71 1.43 -29.81 -18.66
C ASN A 71 1.42 -28.41 -19.29
N PHE A 72 2.24 -27.47 -18.82
CA PHE A 72 2.35 -26.08 -19.32
C PHE A 72 2.53 -25.98 -20.85
N GLU A 73 3.30 -26.90 -21.44
CA GLU A 73 3.53 -26.96 -22.91
C GLU A 73 2.27 -27.29 -23.74
N ASN A 74 1.14 -27.64 -23.09
CA ASN A 74 -0.14 -27.88 -23.74
C ASN A 74 -1.12 -26.69 -23.62
N LEU A 75 -0.64 -25.51 -23.17
CA LEU A 75 -1.48 -24.31 -23.10
C LEU A 75 -1.84 -23.78 -24.49
N GLU A 76 -3.13 -23.57 -24.71
CA GLU A 76 -3.68 -22.91 -25.89
C GLU A 76 -4.38 -21.60 -25.48
N ILE A 77 -4.62 -20.71 -26.45
CA ILE A 77 -5.36 -19.47 -26.23
C ILE A 77 -6.85 -19.78 -26.35
N GLU A 78 -7.56 -19.78 -25.21
CA GLU A 78 -9.03 -19.95 -25.17
C GLU A 78 -9.75 -18.78 -25.86
N TRP A 79 -9.39 -17.54 -25.52
CA TRP A 79 -9.92 -16.32 -26.14
C TRP A 79 -8.92 -15.16 -26.02
N GLY A 80 -9.18 -14.07 -26.77
CA GLY A 80 -8.43 -12.83 -26.69
C GLY A 80 -9.35 -11.61 -26.71
N TRP A 81 -9.20 -10.73 -25.73
CA TRP A 81 -9.92 -9.46 -25.63
C TRP A 81 -9.01 -8.30 -26.06
N ASN A 82 -9.55 -7.32 -26.79
CA ASN A 82 -8.78 -6.26 -27.44
C ASN A 82 -9.30 -4.88 -27.02
N ASP A 83 -8.43 -4.06 -26.43
CA ASP A 83 -8.75 -2.75 -25.89
C ASP A 83 -8.64 -1.59 -26.91
N ALA A 84 -8.27 -1.87 -28.16
CA ALA A 84 -8.06 -0.83 -29.19
C ALA A 84 -9.28 0.08 -29.44
N SER A 85 -10.50 -0.40 -29.16
CA SER A 85 -11.73 0.42 -29.20
C SER A 85 -11.78 1.52 -28.13
N PHE A 86 -10.96 1.42 -27.08
CA PHE A 86 -10.78 2.42 -26.02
C PHE A 86 -9.55 3.32 -26.24
N GLY A 87 -8.83 3.14 -27.36
CA GLY A 87 -7.70 3.95 -27.79
C GLY A 87 -6.39 3.17 -27.94
N SER A 88 -5.31 3.86 -28.31
CA SER A 88 -3.98 3.28 -28.60
C SER A 88 -3.02 3.26 -27.40
N THR A 89 -3.57 3.22 -26.17
CA THR A 89 -2.77 3.20 -24.94
C THR A 89 -2.25 1.78 -24.70
N PRO A 90 -0.94 1.55 -24.50
CA PRO A 90 -0.45 0.22 -24.15
C PRO A 90 -1.07 -0.26 -22.82
N PRO A 91 -1.62 -1.49 -22.76
CA PRO A 91 -2.23 -1.99 -21.53
C PRO A 91 -1.18 -2.15 -20.43
N ARG A 92 -1.49 -1.63 -19.24
CA ARG A 92 -0.69 -1.77 -18.01
C ARG A 92 -1.46 -2.43 -16.87
N SER A 93 -2.73 -2.74 -17.09
CA SER A 93 -3.65 -3.22 -16.07
C SER A 93 -3.45 -4.71 -15.80
N THR A 94 -3.54 -5.10 -14.52
CA THR A 94 -3.75 -6.50 -14.14
C THR A 94 -5.24 -6.68 -13.84
N PRO A 95 -5.98 -7.54 -14.56
CA PRO A 95 -7.37 -7.81 -14.25
C PRO A 95 -7.56 -8.38 -12.83
N VAL A 96 -8.64 -8.00 -12.19
CA VAL A 96 -9.15 -8.58 -10.94
C VAL A 96 -10.17 -9.64 -11.30
N TYR A 97 -10.05 -10.84 -10.73
CA TYR A 97 -11.07 -11.90 -10.87
C TYR A 97 -11.83 -12.03 -9.55
N ALA A 98 -13.10 -11.67 -9.56
CA ALA A 98 -13.97 -11.71 -8.38
C ALA A 98 -15.44 -11.83 -8.82
N ASN A 99 -16.30 -12.38 -7.97
CA ASN A 99 -17.75 -12.47 -8.23
C ASN A 99 -18.08 -13.10 -9.61
N GLY A 100 -17.29 -14.10 -10.01
CA GLY A 100 -17.40 -14.80 -11.30
C GLY A 100 -17.03 -13.97 -12.55
N LYS A 101 -16.51 -12.75 -12.40
CA LYS A 101 -16.23 -11.81 -13.51
C LYS A 101 -14.78 -11.33 -13.48
N LEU A 102 -14.27 -10.90 -14.63
CA LEU A 102 -13.01 -10.17 -14.74
C LEU A 102 -13.29 -8.66 -14.79
N PHE A 103 -12.62 -7.89 -13.94
CA PHE A 103 -12.66 -6.43 -13.94
C PHE A 103 -11.30 -5.84 -14.28
N THR A 104 -11.25 -4.88 -15.19
CA THR A 104 -9.98 -4.22 -15.59
C THR A 104 -10.23 -2.77 -16.02
N VAL A 105 -9.16 -2.04 -16.35
CA VAL A 105 -9.23 -0.71 -16.97
C VAL A 105 -8.61 -0.70 -18.36
N ALA A 106 -9.18 0.12 -19.25
CA ALA A 106 -8.79 0.27 -20.65
C ALA A 106 -8.71 1.73 -21.11
N GLY A 107 -7.74 2.03 -21.98
CA GLY A 107 -7.54 3.35 -22.59
C GLY A 107 -7.15 4.49 -21.64
N ALA A 108 -6.81 5.65 -22.21
CA ALA A 108 -6.43 6.86 -21.43
C ALA A 108 -7.61 7.53 -20.70
N ARG A 109 -8.86 7.21 -21.06
CA ARG A 109 -10.06 7.58 -20.28
C ARG A 109 -10.29 6.66 -19.08
N ARG A 110 -9.46 5.62 -18.89
CA ARG A 110 -9.56 4.64 -17.79
C ARG A 110 -10.98 4.06 -17.69
N HIS A 111 -11.50 3.58 -18.82
CA HIS A 111 -12.77 2.87 -18.83
C HIS A 111 -12.66 1.65 -17.92
N VAL A 112 -13.54 1.52 -16.94
CA VAL A 112 -13.67 0.25 -16.19
C VAL A 112 -14.46 -0.71 -17.08
N VAL A 113 -13.97 -1.93 -17.24
CA VAL A 113 -14.60 -2.96 -18.07
C VAL A 113 -14.79 -4.22 -17.26
N SER A 114 -15.98 -4.80 -17.36
CA SER A 114 -16.31 -6.13 -16.87
C SER A 114 -16.40 -7.12 -18.03
N ILE A 115 -15.79 -8.29 -17.86
CA ILE A 115 -15.63 -9.31 -18.91
C ILE A 115 -16.02 -10.67 -18.34
N ASP A 116 -16.75 -11.47 -19.12
CA ASP A 116 -17.01 -12.88 -18.82
C ASP A 116 -15.71 -13.69 -18.97
N PRO A 117 -15.23 -14.38 -17.92
CA PRO A 117 -13.96 -15.10 -17.95
C PRO A 117 -13.95 -16.32 -18.89
N SER A 118 -15.13 -16.85 -19.22
CA SER A 118 -15.29 -18.08 -20.02
C SER A 118 -15.41 -17.80 -21.51
N THR A 119 -15.94 -16.65 -21.91
CA THR A 119 -16.16 -16.28 -23.33
C THR A 119 -15.30 -15.11 -23.81
N GLY A 120 -14.78 -14.28 -22.90
CA GLY A 120 -14.15 -13.00 -23.25
C GLY A 120 -15.15 -11.90 -23.64
N GLU A 121 -16.46 -12.11 -23.41
CA GLU A 121 -17.50 -11.11 -23.70
C GLU A 121 -17.44 -9.91 -22.74
N THR A 122 -17.44 -8.69 -23.28
CA THR A 122 -17.61 -7.47 -22.46
C THR A 122 -19.05 -7.40 -21.92
N LEU A 123 -19.22 -7.61 -20.63
CA LEU A 123 -20.52 -7.57 -19.94
C LEU A 123 -21.03 -6.13 -19.76
N TRP A 124 -20.15 -5.24 -19.31
CA TRP A 124 -20.44 -3.81 -19.17
C TRP A 124 -19.15 -2.99 -19.23
N SER A 125 -19.28 -1.68 -19.50
CA SER A 125 -18.18 -0.73 -19.34
C SER A 125 -18.67 0.59 -18.75
N PHE A 126 -17.89 1.15 -17.82
CA PHE A 126 -18.10 2.46 -17.24
C PHE A 126 -17.02 3.43 -17.71
N ARG A 127 -17.38 4.71 -17.86
CA ARG A 127 -16.45 5.81 -18.08
C ARG A 127 -16.96 7.03 -17.34
N GLU A 128 -16.07 7.69 -16.62
CA GLU A 128 -16.30 9.02 -16.06
C GLU A 128 -16.83 10.01 -17.15
N PRO A 129 -17.64 11.01 -16.78
CA PRO A 129 -17.92 12.18 -17.60
C PRO A 129 -16.64 12.91 -18.05
N ASN A 130 -16.75 13.84 -19.00
CA ASN A 130 -15.58 14.64 -19.39
C ASN A 130 -15.42 15.82 -18.45
N THR A 131 -14.23 16.01 -17.91
CA THR A 131 -13.87 17.12 -17.02
C THR A 131 -12.56 17.73 -17.49
N PHE A 132 -12.36 19.04 -17.26
CA PHE A 132 -11.07 19.68 -17.51
C PHE A 132 -9.95 19.01 -16.69
N ARG A 133 -10.25 18.56 -15.45
CA ARG A 133 -9.38 17.69 -14.65
C ARG A 133 -8.84 16.45 -15.38
N TRP A 134 -9.66 15.78 -16.20
CA TRP A 134 -9.17 14.65 -16.98
C TRP A 134 -8.24 15.11 -18.12
N GLU A 135 -8.56 16.23 -18.78
CA GLU A 135 -7.84 16.71 -19.97
C GLU A 135 -6.36 17.06 -19.69
N TYR A 136 -6.06 17.59 -18.49
CA TYR A 136 -4.68 17.89 -18.08
C TYR A 136 -3.96 16.74 -17.35
N SER A 137 -4.58 15.57 -17.18
CA SER A 137 -4.02 14.47 -16.39
C SER A 137 -2.79 13.81 -17.05
N MET A 138 -1.60 14.21 -16.62
CA MET A 138 -0.28 13.63 -16.94
C MET A 138 -0.13 12.11 -16.73
N ARG A 139 -1.02 11.44 -15.98
CA ARG A 139 -1.02 9.97 -15.80
C ARG A 139 -2.28 9.27 -16.32
N ALA A 140 -3.03 9.91 -17.22
CA ALA A 140 -4.22 9.31 -17.86
C ALA A 140 -3.97 7.89 -18.42
N PRO A 141 -2.95 7.64 -19.27
CA PRO A 141 -2.63 6.30 -19.81
C PRO A 141 -1.79 5.38 -18.89
N TRP A 142 -1.80 5.57 -17.56
CA TRP A 142 -1.04 4.76 -16.60
C TRP A 142 -1.89 3.91 -15.63
N GLY A 143 -3.20 3.73 -15.88
CA GLY A 143 -4.09 2.95 -15.00
C GLY A 143 -3.67 1.48 -14.86
N LYS A 144 -3.49 1.01 -13.61
CA LYS A 144 -3.01 -0.36 -13.29
C LYS A 144 -4.09 -1.40 -13.00
N GLY A 145 -5.36 -1.00 -12.92
CA GLY A 145 -6.49 -1.89 -12.62
C GLY A 145 -7.55 -1.19 -11.79
N VAL A 146 -8.39 -1.99 -11.14
CA VAL A 146 -9.42 -1.60 -10.17
C VAL A 146 -9.15 -2.27 -8.83
N ALA A 147 -9.87 -1.86 -7.79
CA ALA A 147 -10.05 -2.67 -6.59
C ALA A 147 -11.45 -3.30 -6.58
N TYR A 148 -11.62 -4.39 -5.85
CA TYR A 148 -12.89 -5.06 -5.63
C TYR A 148 -13.12 -5.23 -4.13
N THR A 149 -14.38 -5.10 -3.70
CA THR A 149 -14.82 -5.37 -2.33
C THR A 149 -16.28 -5.84 -2.34
N GLU A 150 -16.81 -6.24 -1.18
CA GLU A 150 -18.22 -6.54 -0.98
C GLU A 150 -18.79 -5.59 0.09
N ILE A 151 -19.88 -4.89 -0.25
CA ILE A 151 -20.63 -4.03 0.68
C ILE A 151 -21.99 -4.68 0.90
N ASP A 152 -22.25 -5.14 2.13
CA ASP A 152 -23.50 -5.81 2.52
C ASP A 152 -23.91 -6.98 1.60
N GLY A 153 -22.90 -7.74 1.13
CA GLY A 153 -23.06 -8.88 0.23
C GLY A 153 -23.23 -8.52 -1.25
N ARG A 154 -23.14 -7.23 -1.60
CA ARG A 154 -23.12 -6.72 -2.98
C ARG A 154 -21.66 -6.53 -3.42
N GLY A 155 -21.28 -7.13 -4.55
CA GLY A 155 -19.96 -6.88 -5.14
C GLY A 155 -19.82 -5.45 -5.65
N VAL A 156 -18.72 -4.80 -5.33
CA VAL A 156 -18.43 -3.40 -5.66
C VAL A 156 -17.03 -3.27 -6.26
N VAL A 157 -16.93 -2.56 -7.37
CA VAL A 157 -15.68 -2.22 -8.05
C VAL A 157 -15.32 -0.77 -7.73
N LEU A 158 -14.14 -0.56 -7.16
CA LEU A 158 -13.63 0.76 -6.80
C LEU A 158 -12.57 1.22 -7.80
N ILE A 159 -12.67 2.47 -8.26
CA ILE A 159 -11.69 3.08 -9.15
C ILE A 159 -11.42 4.53 -8.76
N VAL A 160 -10.14 4.92 -8.75
CA VAL A 160 -9.73 6.32 -8.77
C VAL A 160 -9.44 6.71 -10.21
N THR A 161 -10.05 7.81 -10.66
CA THR A 161 -9.96 8.27 -12.05
C THR A 161 -8.74 9.16 -12.29
N PRO A 162 -8.39 9.47 -13.55
CA PRO A 162 -7.32 10.42 -13.84
C PRO A 162 -7.61 11.83 -13.30
N ALA A 163 -8.89 12.21 -13.18
CA ALA A 163 -9.38 13.47 -12.62
C ALA A 163 -9.50 13.48 -11.07
N PHE A 164 -8.99 12.44 -10.41
CA PHE A 164 -8.93 12.33 -8.94
C PHE A 164 -10.31 12.25 -8.24
N PHE A 165 -11.30 11.67 -8.92
CA PHE A 165 -12.53 11.17 -8.28
C PHE A 165 -12.37 9.71 -7.88
N LEU A 166 -12.97 9.31 -6.76
CA LEU A 166 -13.13 7.91 -6.36
C LEU A 166 -14.56 7.48 -6.67
N TYR A 167 -14.74 6.46 -7.50
CA TYR A 167 -16.05 5.85 -7.79
C TYR A 167 -16.20 4.50 -7.11
N ALA A 168 -17.42 4.24 -6.62
CA ALA A 168 -17.91 2.91 -6.30
C ALA A 168 -18.93 2.49 -7.36
N LEU A 169 -18.68 1.37 -8.02
CA LEU A 169 -19.52 0.83 -9.09
C LEU A 169 -20.10 -0.53 -8.67
N ASP A 170 -21.38 -0.76 -8.95
CA ASP A 170 -22.00 -2.06 -8.81
C ASP A 170 -21.34 -3.09 -9.76
N ALA A 171 -20.89 -4.23 -9.22
CA ALA A 171 -20.13 -5.22 -9.99
C ALA A 171 -20.95 -5.96 -11.06
N GLU A 172 -22.28 -5.99 -10.96
CA GLU A 172 -23.16 -6.63 -11.94
C GLU A 172 -23.46 -5.74 -13.14
N THR A 173 -23.55 -4.43 -12.94
CA THR A 173 -24.10 -3.47 -13.92
C THR A 173 -23.15 -2.36 -14.33
N GLY A 174 -22.08 -2.11 -13.58
CA GLY A 174 -21.13 -1.02 -13.82
C GLY A 174 -21.67 0.37 -13.52
N LYS A 175 -22.86 0.49 -12.93
CA LYS A 175 -23.44 1.78 -12.52
C LYS A 175 -22.80 2.28 -11.24
N PRO A 176 -22.67 3.61 -11.05
CA PRO A 176 -22.37 4.20 -9.75
C PRO A 176 -23.32 3.67 -8.66
N LEU A 177 -22.74 3.34 -7.51
CA LEU A 177 -23.43 2.69 -6.40
C LEU A 177 -24.41 3.64 -5.72
N GLU A 178 -25.67 3.22 -5.59
CA GLU A 178 -26.73 3.97 -4.90
C GLU A 178 -26.40 4.17 -3.40
N ASP A 179 -26.81 5.32 -2.86
CA ASP A 179 -26.60 5.76 -1.46
C ASP A 179 -25.13 5.81 -0.98
N TRP A 180 -24.18 5.93 -1.92
CA TRP A 180 -22.73 6.01 -1.66
C TRP A 180 -22.14 7.33 -2.17
N GLY A 181 -21.14 7.87 -1.47
CA GLY A 181 -20.45 9.11 -1.87
C GLY A 181 -21.36 10.35 -1.79
N GLN A 182 -21.12 11.34 -2.66
CA GLN A 182 -21.90 12.60 -2.72
C GLN A 182 -22.03 13.10 -4.18
N PRO A 183 -23.09 13.85 -4.52
CA PRO A 183 -23.22 14.47 -5.84
C PRO A 183 -22.04 15.40 -6.18
N VAL A 184 -21.54 15.30 -7.42
CA VAL A 184 -20.60 16.28 -8.00
C VAL A 184 -21.40 17.20 -8.92
N PRO A 185 -21.39 18.53 -8.73
CA PRO A 185 -22.27 19.44 -9.48
C PRO A 185 -21.71 19.76 -10.88
N LEU A 186 -21.53 18.72 -11.70
CA LEU A 186 -21.03 18.76 -13.08
C LEU A 186 -21.93 17.93 -14.00
N ASP A 187 -22.09 18.39 -15.24
CA ASP A 187 -22.96 17.73 -16.22
C ASP A 187 -22.54 16.28 -16.48
N GLY A 188 -23.49 15.37 -16.32
CA GLY A 188 -23.33 13.93 -16.60
C GLY A 188 -22.77 13.09 -15.44
N PHE A 189 -22.47 13.70 -14.29
CA PHE A 189 -22.28 12.93 -13.05
C PHE A 189 -23.63 12.43 -12.55
N GLU A 190 -23.65 11.24 -11.95
CA GLU A 190 -24.81 10.73 -11.20
C GLU A 190 -24.85 11.38 -9.81
N GLU A 191 -26.02 11.37 -9.16
CA GLU A 191 -26.23 11.93 -7.81
C GLU A 191 -25.49 11.13 -6.69
N THR A 192 -24.80 10.04 -7.02
CA THR A 192 -24.25 9.06 -6.06
C THR A 192 -23.21 8.16 -6.72
N GLY A 193 -22.53 7.33 -5.92
CA GLY A 193 -21.48 6.39 -6.35
C GLY A 193 -20.12 7.05 -6.66
N VAL A 194 -19.93 8.31 -6.24
CA VAL A 194 -18.72 9.10 -6.50
C VAL A 194 -18.33 9.96 -5.28
N VAL A 195 -17.03 10.12 -5.07
CA VAL A 195 -16.43 11.07 -4.13
C VAL A 195 -15.44 11.94 -4.88
N ASP A 196 -15.60 13.26 -4.76
CA ASP A 196 -14.59 14.21 -5.18
C ASP A 196 -13.56 14.38 -4.05
N MET A 197 -12.34 13.91 -4.27
CA MET A 197 -11.33 13.83 -3.21
C MET A 197 -10.51 15.12 -3.05
N ILE A 198 -10.59 16.05 -4.01
CA ILE A 198 -9.79 17.29 -3.96
C ILE A 198 -10.14 18.16 -2.75
N PRO A 199 -11.43 18.41 -2.40
CA PRO A 199 -11.76 19.19 -1.20
C PRO A 199 -11.12 18.64 0.08
N ASP A 200 -11.12 17.32 0.29
CA ASP A 200 -10.49 16.70 1.47
C ASP A 200 -8.96 16.79 1.46
N LEU A 201 -8.37 16.66 0.27
CA LEU A 201 -6.93 16.81 0.06
C LEU A 201 -6.46 18.23 0.40
N VAL A 202 -7.19 19.28 -0.03
CA VAL A 202 -6.72 20.67 0.09
C VAL A 202 -7.28 21.46 1.27
N ARG A 203 -8.27 20.93 2.02
CA ARG A 203 -9.00 21.61 3.13
C ARG A 203 -8.16 22.34 4.18
N ASP A 204 -6.90 21.97 4.32
CA ASP A 204 -5.94 22.49 5.30
C ASP A 204 -4.54 22.71 4.69
N TRP A 205 -4.42 22.66 3.36
CA TRP A 205 -3.17 22.88 2.65
C TRP A 205 -2.93 24.38 2.44
N GLY A 206 -1.82 24.89 3.01
CA GLY A 206 -1.50 26.33 3.07
C GLY A 206 -1.60 27.07 1.73
N PRO A 207 -0.97 26.61 0.64
CA PRO A 207 -1.07 27.23 -0.68
C PRO A 207 -2.51 27.37 -1.19
N TRP A 208 -3.37 26.36 -1.01
CA TRP A 208 -4.78 26.45 -1.35
C TRP A 208 -5.53 27.48 -0.50
N LEU A 209 -5.39 27.40 0.83
CA LEU A 209 -6.03 28.34 1.76
C LEU A 209 -5.61 29.79 1.53
N ASN A 210 -4.35 30.02 1.18
CA ASN A 210 -3.80 31.35 0.87
C ASN A 210 -4.21 31.88 -0.51
N SER A 211 -4.66 31.01 -1.43
CA SER A 211 -5.11 31.43 -2.76
C SER A 211 -6.40 32.27 -2.71
N GLY A 212 -7.24 32.04 -1.70
CA GLY A 212 -8.56 32.66 -1.57
C GLY A 212 -9.55 32.30 -2.69
N GLN A 213 -9.26 31.27 -3.49
CA GLN A 213 -10.13 30.82 -4.58
C GLN A 213 -11.33 30.02 -4.03
N GLU A 214 -12.45 30.09 -4.74
CA GLU A 214 -13.61 29.22 -4.50
C GLU A 214 -13.36 27.86 -5.18
N TYR A 215 -13.88 26.77 -4.60
CA TYR A 215 -13.69 25.44 -5.17
C TYR A 215 -14.58 25.22 -6.39
N ASP A 216 -13.97 25.03 -7.56
CA ASP A 216 -14.64 24.65 -8.81
C ASP A 216 -14.32 23.17 -9.11
N PRO A 217 -15.32 22.27 -9.18
CA PRO A 217 -15.08 20.85 -9.43
C PRO A 217 -14.66 20.51 -10.86
N ASP A 218 -14.87 21.36 -11.88
CA ASP A 218 -14.33 21.07 -13.22
C ASP A 218 -12.82 21.39 -13.29
N ILE A 219 -12.38 22.41 -12.54
CA ILE A 219 -10.98 22.83 -12.47
C ILE A 219 -10.18 22.00 -11.45
N GLY A 220 -10.73 21.81 -10.25
CA GLY A 220 -10.06 21.17 -9.12
C GLY A 220 -9.00 22.07 -8.49
N ILE A 221 -7.75 21.65 -8.55
CA ILE A 221 -6.61 22.43 -8.06
C ILE A 221 -6.11 23.33 -9.21
N PRO A 222 -5.95 24.65 -8.99
CA PRO A 222 -5.40 25.55 -9.99
C PRO A 222 -3.98 25.14 -10.40
N LEU A 223 -3.72 25.15 -11.70
CA LEU A 223 -2.48 24.62 -12.29
C LEU A 223 -1.24 25.45 -11.94
N GLU A 224 -1.41 26.64 -11.37
CA GLU A 224 -0.34 27.43 -10.74
C GLU A 224 0.13 26.86 -9.39
N LEU A 225 -0.74 26.19 -8.63
CA LEU A 225 -0.42 25.59 -7.33
C LEU A 225 0.19 24.18 -7.45
N GLY A 226 -0.13 23.47 -8.53
CA GLY A 226 0.39 22.14 -8.82
C GLY A 226 -0.66 21.23 -9.44
N TYR A 227 -0.38 19.94 -9.46
CA TYR A 227 -1.25 18.93 -10.07
C TYR A 227 -1.30 17.67 -9.22
N ILE A 228 -2.47 17.01 -9.19
CA ILE A 228 -2.59 15.65 -8.66
C ILE A 228 -3.42 14.79 -9.62
N THR A 229 -3.08 13.50 -9.65
CA THR A 229 -3.80 12.46 -10.36
C THR A 229 -3.58 11.14 -9.63
N ASN A 230 -3.88 10.02 -10.26
CA ASN A 230 -3.69 8.69 -9.71
C ASN A 230 -3.33 7.71 -10.84
N SER A 231 -2.55 6.65 -10.53
CA SER A 231 -2.25 5.56 -11.47
C SER A 231 -2.52 4.14 -10.93
N SER A 232 -2.69 3.98 -9.61
CA SER A 232 -2.96 2.69 -8.96
C SER A 232 -4.37 2.66 -8.37
N PRO A 233 -5.09 1.53 -8.40
CA PRO A 233 -6.35 1.41 -7.67
C PRO A 233 -6.13 1.68 -6.16
N PRO A 234 -7.18 2.08 -5.43
CA PRO A 234 -7.11 2.13 -3.97
C PRO A 234 -6.97 0.72 -3.39
N ILE A 235 -6.77 0.59 -2.08
CA ILE A 235 -6.88 -0.69 -1.38
C ILE A 235 -7.98 -0.62 -0.33
N VAL A 236 -8.75 -1.71 -0.17
CA VAL A 236 -9.70 -1.84 0.92
C VAL A 236 -9.05 -2.67 2.03
N VAL A 237 -9.08 -2.14 3.25
CA VAL A 237 -8.57 -2.77 4.46
C VAL A 237 -9.66 -2.65 5.51
N ASN A 238 -10.32 -3.77 5.81
CA ASN A 238 -11.52 -3.81 6.66
C ASN A 238 -12.57 -2.79 6.13
N ASP A 239 -13.12 -1.91 6.98
CA ASP A 239 -14.11 -0.91 6.58
C ASP A 239 -13.50 0.41 6.00
N THR A 240 -12.21 0.46 5.65
CA THR A 240 -11.59 1.66 5.04
C THR A 240 -11.07 1.42 3.62
N ILE A 241 -11.39 2.35 2.71
CA ILE A 241 -10.72 2.55 1.42
C ILE A 241 -9.53 3.49 1.63
N VAL A 242 -8.32 3.03 1.35
CA VAL A 242 -7.09 3.83 1.42
C VAL A 242 -6.65 4.21 0.02
N VAL A 243 -6.48 5.50 -0.22
CA VAL A 243 -6.23 6.08 -1.54
C VAL A 243 -4.82 6.68 -1.64
N GLY A 244 -3.99 6.02 -2.46
CA GLY A 244 -2.75 6.61 -2.98
C GLY A 244 -3.00 7.49 -4.20
N ASN A 245 -1.99 8.27 -4.58
CA ASN A 245 -2.08 9.30 -5.62
C ASN A 245 -0.84 9.25 -6.55
N SER A 246 -0.71 10.21 -7.45
CA SER A 246 0.44 10.35 -8.35
C SER A 246 0.55 11.79 -8.85
N ALA A 247 1.78 12.30 -8.97
CA ALA A 247 2.05 13.60 -9.61
C ALA A 247 2.61 13.44 -11.04
N GLU A 248 3.10 14.54 -11.62
CA GLU A 248 3.90 14.53 -12.84
C GLU A 248 5.11 13.58 -12.69
N GLN A 249 5.59 12.97 -13.77
CA GLN A 249 6.81 12.17 -13.70
C GLN A 249 8.00 13.11 -13.45
N GLY A 250 8.83 12.91 -12.42
CA GLY A 250 9.76 13.96 -11.97
C GLY A 250 10.93 14.29 -12.91
N TYR A 251 11.10 13.57 -14.02
CA TYR A 251 11.93 14.02 -15.14
C TYR A 251 11.28 15.10 -16.03
N ASN A 252 9.99 15.40 -15.84
CA ASN A 252 9.23 16.46 -16.52
C ASN A 252 8.94 17.67 -15.60
N GLN A 253 9.08 17.52 -14.27
CA GLN A 253 8.75 18.57 -13.31
C GLN A 253 9.64 19.81 -13.51
N THR A 254 9.00 20.97 -13.69
CA THR A 254 9.67 22.26 -14.01
C THR A 254 9.51 23.33 -12.94
N ARG A 255 8.86 23.00 -11.81
CA ARG A 255 8.63 23.90 -10.67
C ARG A 255 9.01 23.21 -9.37
N THR A 256 9.28 24.02 -8.36
CA THR A 256 9.53 23.58 -6.97
C THR A 256 8.23 23.35 -6.20
N GLU A 257 7.17 24.03 -6.61
CA GLU A 257 5.85 24.04 -5.99
C GLU A 257 4.95 22.97 -6.60
N ASN A 258 4.31 22.17 -5.75
CA ASN A 258 3.35 21.15 -6.19
C ASN A 258 2.39 20.74 -5.07
N VAL A 259 1.35 19.98 -5.42
CA VAL A 259 0.39 19.39 -4.46
C VAL A 259 1.08 18.26 -3.69
N PRO A 260 0.96 18.18 -2.35
CA PRO A 260 1.50 17.07 -1.56
C PRO A 260 0.75 15.78 -1.85
N GLY A 261 1.48 14.67 -1.90
CA GLY A 261 0.99 13.32 -2.15
C GLY A 261 0.29 12.69 -0.95
N ASP A 262 -0.49 13.47 -0.20
CA ASP A 262 -1.15 13.04 1.03
C ASP A 262 -2.08 11.82 0.79
N ILE A 263 -2.13 10.93 1.78
CA ILE A 263 -2.92 9.69 1.70
C ILE A 263 -4.27 9.92 2.35
N LEU A 264 -5.33 9.49 1.66
CA LEU A 264 -6.72 9.71 2.10
C LEU A 264 -7.38 8.38 2.50
N GLY A 265 -8.14 8.40 3.59
CA GLY A 265 -8.97 7.29 4.05
C GLY A 265 -10.45 7.63 3.98
N TYR A 266 -11.23 6.74 3.37
CA TYR A 266 -12.68 6.86 3.20
C TYR A 266 -13.40 5.62 3.76
N ASP A 267 -14.60 5.80 4.30
CA ASP A 267 -15.43 4.67 4.72
C ASP A 267 -15.87 3.85 3.50
N VAL A 268 -15.70 2.52 3.57
CA VAL A 268 -16.00 1.66 2.42
C VAL A 268 -17.50 1.63 2.10
N ARG A 269 -18.36 1.76 3.10
CA ARG A 269 -19.82 1.60 3.01
C ARG A 269 -20.52 2.87 2.57
N THR A 270 -20.03 4.03 2.97
CA THR A 270 -20.66 5.34 2.69
C THR A 270 -19.86 6.23 1.75
N GLY A 271 -18.54 6.01 1.61
CA GLY A 271 -17.64 6.94 0.92
C GLY A 271 -17.35 8.21 1.71
N GLU A 272 -17.74 8.30 2.98
CA GLU A 272 -17.45 9.45 3.83
C GLU A 272 -15.94 9.55 4.16
N PHE A 273 -15.42 10.78 4.18
CA PHE A 273 -14.03 11.04 4.55
C PHE A 273 -13.77 10.70 6.02
N LYS A 274 -12.80 9.81 6.28
CA LYS A 274 -12.38 9.39 7.62
C LYS A 274 -11.15 10.17 8.09
N TRP A 275 -10.09 10.17 7.30
CA TRP A 275 -8.79 10.72 7.70
C TRP A 275 -7.91 11.10 6.51
N LYS A 276 -6.89 11.94 6.79
CA LYS A 276 -5.78 12.23 5.89
C LYS A 276 -4.47 12.10 6.64
N PHE A 277 -3.47 11.52 5.99
CA PHE A 277 -2.09 11.47 6.46
C PHE A 277 -1.21 12.41 5.63
N HIS A 278 -0.53 13.34 6.29
CA HIS A 278 0.40 14.27 5.65
C HIS A 278 1.74 13.59 5.34
N VAL A 279 2.03 13.38 4.06
CA VAL A 279 3.31 12.75 3.64
C VAL A 279 4.49 13.72 3.67
N ILE A 280 4.20 15.02 3.58
CA ILE A 280 5.12 16.12 3.86
C ILE A 280 4.72 16.71 5.23
N PRO A 281 5.48 16.42 6.31
CA PRO A 281 5.07 16.74 7.68
C PRO A 281 5.04 18.24 7.96
N ARG A 282 3.98 18.68 8.63
CA ARG A 282 3.74 20.07 9.03
C ARG A 282 4.40 20.38 10.39
N PRO A 283 4.55 21.66 10.78
CA PRO A 283 5.13 22.02 12.07
C PRO A 283 4.48 21.33 13.27
N GLY A 284 5.24 20.47 13.95
CA GLY A 284 4.80 19.66 15.10
C GLY A 284 4.50 18.19 14.78
N GLU A 285 4.52 17.80 13.50
CA GLU A 285 4.37 16.41 13.05
C GLU A 285 5.73 15.70 12.94
N VAL A 286 5.72 14.37 13.05
CA VAL A 286 6.95 13.55 13.00
C VAL A 286 7.61 13.64 11.63
N GLY A 287 8.91 13.96 11.58
CA GLY A 287 9.69 14.08 10.35
C GLY A 287 9.80 15.52 9.84
N HIS A 288 9.05 16.46 10.39
CA HIS A 288 9.13 17.87 10.02
C HIS A 288 10.54 18.45 10.24
N GLU A 289 11.22 17.99 11.30
CA GLU A 289 12.60 18.34 11.62
C GLU A 289 13.64 17.92 10.55
N THR A 290 13.26 17.05 9.61
CA THR A 290 14.10 16.63 8.48
C THR A 290 14.00 17.56 7.27
N TRP A 291 13.15 18.59 7.32
CA TRP A 291 13.09 19.67 6.34
C TRP A 291 13.82 20.88 6.92
N GLU A 292 15.06 21.14 6.47
CA GLU A 292 15.94 22.17 7.04
C GLU A 292 15.55 23.62 6.68
N SER A 293 14.45 23.79 5.94
CA SER A 293 13.90 25.08 5.52
C SER A 293 12.38 25.01 5.38
N ASP A 294 11.73 26.13 5.07
CA ASP A 294 10.30 26.19 4.77
C ASP A 294 9.87 25.47 3.47
N ALA A 295 10.76 24.65 2.86
CA ALA A 295 10.46 23.84 1.67
C ALA A 295 9.21 22.96 1.82
N TRP A 296 8.97 22.41 3.02
CA TRP A 296 7.76 21.65 3.34
C TRP A 296 6.45 22.39 3.01
N SER A 297 6.46 23.72 2.96
CA SER A 297 5.26 24.56 2.78
C SER A 297 4.84 24.75 1.32
N TYR A 298 5.74 24.47 0.37
CA TYR A 298 5.49 24.63 -1.06
C TYR A 298 5.81 23.38 -1.89
N THR A 299 6.79 22.57 -1.46
CA THR A 299 7.11 21.29 -2.10
C THR A 299 5.93 20.34 -2.01
N GLY A 300 5.68 19.59 -3.08
CA GLY A 300 4.69 18.52 -3.13
C GLY A 300 5.27 17.22 -3.67
N ASP A 301 4.45 16.44 -4.37
CA ASP A 301 4.74 15.04 -4.68
C ASP A 301 4.96 14.23 -3.39
N VAL A 302 5.95 13.34 -3.30
CA VAL A 302 5.96 12.27 -2.28
C VAL A 302 4.72 11.36 -2.41
N SER A 303 4.23 11.21 -3.65
CA SER A 303 3.10 10.37 -4.02
C SER A 303 3.37 8.87 -3.91
N SER A 304 2.37 8.15 -3.38
CA SER A 304 2.32 6.68 -3.46
C SER A 304 1.79 6.21 -4.82
N TRP A 305 2.57 6.44 -5.88
CA TRP A 305 2.17 6.05 -7.23
C TRP A 305 2.24 4.54 -7.47
N ALA A 306 3.02 3.78 -6.71
CA ALA A 306 2.98 2.32 -6.69
C ALA A 306 1.70 1.81 -5.97
N PRO A 307 1.22 0.58 -6.23
CA PRO A 307 0.08 0.05 -5.48
C PRO A 307 0.42 -0.15 -4.00
N LEU A 308 -0.59 -0.04 -3.16
CA LEU A 308 -0.51 -0.30 -1.73
C LEU A 308 -0.54 -1.81 -1.44
N SER A 309 -0.13 -2.20 -0.24
CA SER A 309 -0.41 -3.54 0.31
C SER A 309 -0.95 -3.39 1.73
N ALA A 310 -1.55 -4.44 2.29
CA ALA A 310 -2.12 -4.40 3.62
C ALA A 310 -2.08 -5.76 4.32
N ASP A 311 -2.09 -5.70 5.66
CA ASP A 311 -2.39 -6.84 6.53
C ASP A 311 -3.70 -6.55 7.28
N PRO A 312 -4.85 -7.04 6.78
CA PRO A 312 -6.15 -6.84 7.42
C PRO A 312 -6.23 -7.37 8.85
N GLU A 313 -5.46 -8.41 9.21
CA GLU A 313 -5.44 -8.98 10.57
C GLU A 313 -4.79 -8.03 11.58
N LEU A 314 -3.77 -7.28 11.15
CA LEU A 314 -3.14 -6.20 11.94
C LEU A 314 -3.87 -4.86 11.80
N GLY A 315 -4.78 -4.72 10.82
CA GLY A 315 -5.40 -3.45 10.44
C GLY A 315 -4.40 -2.44 9.87
N LEU A 316 -3.30 -2.90 9.28
CA LEU A 316 -2.21 -2.07 8.77
C LEU A 316 -2.21 -1.99 7.25
N VAL A 317 -1.94 -0.79 6.73
CA VAL A 317 -1.69 -0.52 5.30
C VAL A 317 -0.26 -0.02 5.12
N TYR A 318 0.42 -0.52 4.09
CA TYR A 318 1.82 -0.26 3.79
C TYR A 318 1.93 0.55 2.50
N ILE A 319 2.48 1.75 2.61
CA ILE A 319 2.45 2.81 1.61
C ILE A 319 3.89 3.11 1.13
N PRO A 320 4.25 2.74 -0.11
CA PRO A 320 5.52 3.07 -0.76
C PRO A 320 5.49 4.47 -1.40
N THR A 321 6.36 5.41 -1.00
CA THR A 321 6.45 6.78 -1.55
C THR A 321 7.62 6.99 -2.51
N ASN A 322 7.50 7.95 -3.44
CA ASN A 322 8.59 8.45 -4.29
C ASN A 322 9.36 9.63 -3.66
N ALA A 323 10.26 10.22 -4.43
CA ALA A 323 10.97 11.45 -4.09
C ALA A 323 10.00 12.65 -3.93
N ALA A 324 10.53 13.73 -3.33
CA ALA A 324 9.87 15.02 -3.34
C ALA A 324 9.96 15.69 -4.73
N THR A 325 9.18 16.74 -4.96
CA THR A 325 9.15 17.46 -6.25
C THR A 325 10.56 17.90 -6.70
N ILE A 326 10.87 17.63 -7.97
CA ILE A 326 12.19 17.67 -8.63
C ILE A 326 13.11 16.49 -8.24
N ASP A 327 12.78 15.29 -8.74
CA ASP A 327 13.51 14.01 -8.57
C ASP A 327 15.05 14.06 -8.77
N PHE A 328 15.60 15.11 -9.40
CA PHE A 328 16.99 15.18 -9.88
C PHE A 328 17.77 16.42 -9.41
N TYR A 329 17.22 17.24 -8.51
CA TYR A 329 17.96 18.35 -7.89
C TYR A 329 17.35 18.78 -6.56
N GLY A 330 18.08 18.56 -5.47
CA GLY A 330 17.56 18.74 -4.11
C GLY A 330 17.80 20.13 -3.49
N GLY A 331 18.51 21.04 -4.17
CA GLY A 331 19.01 22.29 -3.55
C GLY A 331 17.97 23.33 -3.14
N PHE A 332 16.68 23.13 -3.47
CA PHE A 332 15.58 23.95 -2.97
C PHE A 332 15.02 23.45 -1.62
N GLN A 333 15.18 22.14 -1.35
CA GLN A 333 14.56 21.41 -0.26
C GLN A 333 15.61 20.70 0.62
N PRO A 334 16.49 21.43 1.32
CA PRO A 334 17.56 20.84 2.14
C PRO A 334 17.02 20.02 3.32
N GLY A 335 17.79 18.99 3.71
CA GLY A 335 17.44 18.03 4.76
C GLY A 335 17.14 16.63 4.19
N ASP A 336 16.81 15.65 5.02
CA ASP A 336 16.57 14.27 4.55
C ASP A 336 15.16 14.08 3.93
N ASN A 337 14.25 15.05 4.10
CA ASN A 337 12.94 15.16 3.43
C ASN A 337 11.97 13.99 3.71
N LEU A 338 11.85 13.56 4.97
CA LEU A 338 10.90 12.53 5.39
C LEU A 338 9.44 13.01 5.15
N PHE A 339 8.50 12.26 4.56
CA PHE A 339 8.52 10.83 4.22
C PHE A 339 8.79 10.51 2.73
N SER A 340 9.67 11.24 2.05
CA SER A 340 10.13 10.86 0.69
C SER A 340 10.86 9.51 0.68
N ALA A 341 10.77 8.78 -0.44
CA ALA A 341 11.43 7.50 -0.69
C ALA A 341 11.31 6.50 0.48
N SER A 342 10.12 6.40 1.07
CA SER A 342 9.85 5.71 2.33
C SER A 342 8.85 4.57 2.17
N LEU A 343 8.85 3.67 3.14
CA LEU A 343 7.76 2.73 3.40
C LEU A 343 7.08 3.18 4.69
N ILE A 344 5.80 3.53 4.60
CA ILE A 344 5.00 4.03 5.72
C ILE A 344 3.97 2.96 6.09
N ALA A 345 3.87 2.60 7.37
CA ALA A 345 2.80 1.75 7.88
C ALA A 345 1.81 2.60 8.69
N LEU A 346 0.57 2.66 8.21
CA LEU A 346 -0.53 3.35 8.89
C LEU A 346 -1.54 2.33 9.42
N ASN A 347 -2.18 2.66 10.55
CA ASN A 347 -3.45 2.05 10.92
C ASN A 347 -4.51 2.47 9.90
N ALA A 348 -5.14 1.51 9.24
CA ALA A 348 -6.05 1.80 8.13
C ALA A 348 -7.39 2.42 8.59
N ASP A 349 -7.80 2.25 9.85
CA ASP A 349 -9.04 2.85 10.35
C ASP A 349 -8.87 4.33 10.70
N THR A 350 -7.73 4.69 11.28
CA THR A 350 -7.47 6.03 11.86
C THR A 350 -6.50 6.91 11.05
N GLY A 351 -5.69 6.33 10.16
CA GLY A 351 -4.59 7.02 9.49
C GLY A 351 -3.36 7.26 10.37
N GLU A 352 -3.38 6.80 11.63
CA GLU A 352 -2.25 6.99 12.56
C GLU A 352 -1.02 6.17 12.12
N ARG A 353 0.15 6.80 12.17
CA ARG A 353 1.42 6.17 11.78
C ARG A 353 1.91 5.18 12.83
N ALA A 354 1.82 3.88 12.53
CA ALA A 354 2.41 2.82 13.33
C ALA A 354 3.95 2.91 13.28
N TRP A 355 4.53 2.73 12.10
CA TRP A 355 5.97 2.81 11.87
C TRP A 355 6.27 3.34 10.46
N HIS A 356 7.53 3.63 10.17
CA HIS A 356 8.00 3.97 8.83
C HIS A 356 9.49 3.62 8.70
N PHE A 357 10.00 3.54 7.47
CA PHE A 357 11.43 3.51 7.18
C PHE A 357 11.74 4.27 5.90
N GLN A 358 12.69 5.22 5.95
CA GLN A 358 13.17 5.94 4.78
C GLN A 358 14.31 5.19 4.11
N MET A 359 14.17 4.88 2.82
CA MET A 359 15.14 4.09 2.05
C MET A 359 16.13 4.95 1.25
N VAL A 360 15.84 6.23 1.07
CA VAL A 360 16.75 7.23 0.50
C VAL A 360 16.63 8.51 1.31
N HIS A 361 17.72 8.96 1.91
CA HIS A 361 17.79 10.28 2.55
C HIS A 361 18.10 11.34 1.50
N HIS A 362 17.27 12.39 1.37
CA HIS A 362 17.43 13.44 0.36
C HIS A 362 17.58 12.89 -1.07
N ASP A 363 16.52 12.26 -1.60
CA ASP A 363 16.56 11.65 -2.94
C ASP A 363 16.69 12.69 -4.05
N VAL A 364 17.74 12.55 -4.86
CA VAL A 364 18.00 13.34 -6.10
C VAL A 364 18.31 12.43 -7.29
N TRP A 365 17.90 11.16 -7.21
CA TRP A 365 18.23 10.11 -8.17
C TRP A 365 17.01 9.43 -8.77
N ASN A 366 15.79 9.89 -8.46
CA ASN A 366 14.54 9.24 -8.85
C ASN A 366 14.49 7.79 -8.32
N ASN A 367 14.88 7.57 -7.06
CA ASN A 367 15.01 6.25 -6.44
C ASN A 367 13.72 5.75 -5.75
N ASP A 368 12.55 6.14 -6.26
CA ASP A 368 11.24 5.70 -5.76
C ASP A 368 11.16 4.20 -5.46
N THR A 369 10.20 3.87 -4.60
CA THR A 369 9.67 2.54 -4.37
C THR A 369 8.64 2.19 -5.47
N PRO A 370 8.99 1.44 -6.54
CA PRO A 370 8.14 1.36 -7.73
C PRO A 370 7.16 0.18 -7.70
N THR A 371 7.24 -0.65 -6.67
CA THR A 371 6.46 -1.89 -6.47
C THR A 371 5.66 -1.80 -5.19
N ALA A 372 4.51 -2.47 -5.16
CA ALA A 372 3.82 -2.73 -3.90
C ALA A 372 4.74 -3.51 -2.93
N PRO A 373 4.66 -3.26 -1.62
CA PRO A 373 5.32 -4.09 -0.63
C PRO A 373 4.76 -5.52 -0.69
N LEU A 374 5.64 -6.51 -0.59
CA LEU A 374 5.27 -7.93 -0.54
C LEU A 374 5.19 -8.37 0.92
N LEU A 375 4.05 -8.92 1.34
CA LEU A 375 3.90 -9.55 2.66
C LEU A 375 4.12 -11.05 2.54
N MET A 376 5.00 -11.59 3.38
CA MET A 376 5.18 -13.02 3.54
C MET A 376 5.82 -13.33 4.90
N ASP A 377 5.46 -14.44 5.50
CA ASP A 377 6.13 -14.93 6.70
C ASP A 377 7.43 -15.65 6.31
N VAL A 378 8.53 -15.36 7.00
CA VAL A 378 9.85 -15.95 6.72
C VAL A 378 10.44 -16.60 7.96
N GLU A 379 11.10 -17.76 7.80
CA GLU A 379 11.85 -18.39 8.88
C GLU A 379 13.27 -17.81 8.95
N VAL A 380 13.64 -17.22 10.09
CA VAL A 380 15.00 -16.74 10.40
C VAL A 380 15.43 -17.34 11.73
N ASP A 381 16.56 -18.04 11.74
CA ASP A 381 17.13 -18.72 12.92
C ASP A 381 16.12 -19.61 13.70
N GLY A 382 15.26 -20.31 12.97
CA GLY A 382 14.23 -21.19 13.55
C GLY A 382 12.99 -20.47 14.09
N ARG A 383 12.80 -19.18 13.76
CA ARG A 383 11.64 -18.37 14.13
C ARG A 383 10.91 -17.87 12.89
N MET A 384 9.60 -18.07 12.83
CA MET A 384 8.77 -17.37 11.85
C MET A 384 8.67 -15.89 12.22
N ILE A 385 8.92 -15.01 11.26
CA ILE A 385 8.78 -13.57 11.38
C ILE A 385 7.72 -13.11 10.36
N PRO A 386 6.69 -12.36 10.77
CA PRO A 386 5.72 -11.77 9.86
C PRO A 386 6.39 -10.64 9.08
N GLY A 387 6.77 -10.90 7.82
CA GLY A 387 7.60 -9.98 7.04
C GLY A 387 6.82 -9.10 6.06
N VAL A 388 7.38 -7.92 5.79
CA VAL A 388 7.09 -7.06 4.64
C VAL A 388 8.39 -6.71 3.91
N PHE A 389 8.36 -6.78 2.58
CA PHE A 389 9.54 -6.70 1.72
C PHE A 389 9.33 -5.66 0.62
N GLN A 390 10.21 -4.66 0.55
CA GLN A 390 10.15 -3.58 -0.42
C GLN A 390 11.34 -3.64 -1.37
N ALA A 391 11.07 -3.90 -2.65
CA ALA A 391 12.05 -3.73 -3.72
C ALA A 391 12.08 -2.25 -4.15
N THR A 392 13.27 -1.70 -4.38
CA THR A 392 13.46 -0.29 -4.74
C THR A 392 14.29 -0.12 -6.02
N LYS A 393 14.25 1.08 -6.62
CA LYS A 393 15.10 1.42 -7.77
C LYS A 393 16.60 1.42 -7.47
N GLN A 394 17.00 1.45 -6.19
CA GLN A 394 18.39 1.26 -5.74
C GLN A 394 18.93 -0.16 -6.02
N ALA A 395 18.10 -1.06 -6.57
CA ALA A 395 18.35 -2.50 -6.70
C ALA A 395 18.55 -3.21 -5.34
N PHE A 396 17.93 -2.66 -4.28
CA PHE A 396 17.90 -3.24 -2.95
C PHE A 396 16.54 -3.85 -2.63
N LEU A 397 16.56 -4.83 -1.72
CA LEU A 397 15.38 -5.37 -1.05
C LEU A 397 15.49 -5.01 0.43
N TYR A 398 14.57 -4.19 0.91
CA TYR A 398 14.42 -3.91 2.34
C TYR A 398 13.40 -4.89 2.93
N SER A 399 13.62 -5.30 4.17
CA SER A 399 12.87 -6.37 4.82
C SER A 399 12.63 -6.04 6.28
N PHE A 400 11.36 -5.92 6.68
CA PHE A 400 10.96 -5.54 8.03
C PHE A 400 9.97 -6.54 8.61
N ASN A 401 9.95 -6.69 9.94
CA ASN A 401 8.78 -7.20 10.62
C ASN A 401 7.61 -6.23 10.31
N ARG A 402 6.53 -6.72 9.71
CA ARG A 402 5.43 -5.88 9.23
C ARG A 402 4.58 -5.26 10.34
N GLU A 403 4.61 -5.83 11.55
CA GLU A 403 3.96 -5.28 12.72
C GLU A 403 4.78 -4.13 13.33
N THR A 404 6.10 -4.29 13.47
CA THR A 404 6.95 -3.38 14.27
C THR A 404 7.82 -2.42 13.45
N GLY A 405 8.05 -2.70 12.17
CA GLY A 405 9.02 -1.98 11.33
C GLY A 405 10.49 -2.33 11.62
N GLU A 406 10.76 -3.28 12.52
CA GLU A 406 12.14 -3.69 12.83
C GLU A 406 12.77 -4.44 11.64
N PRO A 407 13.99 -4.08 11.21
CA PRO A 407 14.67 -4.78 10.10
C PRO A 407 14.92 -6.25 10.40
N ILE A 408 14.49 -7.15 9.51
CA ILE A 408 14.71 -8.61 9.63
C ILE A 408 16.21 -8.95 9.53
N TRP A 409 16.92 -8.27 8.64
CA TRP A 409 18.38 -8.29 8.55
C TRP A 409 18.93 -6.87 8.75
N PRO A 410 20.17 -6.71 9.26
CA PRO A 410 20.71 -5.38 9.54
C PRO A 410 20.74 -4.49 8.30
N ILE A 411 20.28 -3.25 8.48
CA ILE A 411 20.49 -2.15 7.55
C ILE A 411 21.55 -1.25 8.20
N VAL A 412 22.55 -0.83 7.44
CA VAL A 412 23.67 -0.04 7.96
C VAL A 412 23.86 1.24 7.16
N GLU A 413 24.01 2.35 7.87
CA GLU A 413 24.44 3.62 7.26
C GLU A 413 25.84 3.48 6.67
N ARG A 414 26.01 3.91 5.42
CA ARG A 414 27.32 4.00 4.77
C ARG A 414 27.55 5.38 4.18
N PRO A 415 28.76 5.96 4.32
CA PRO A 415 29.10 7.22 3.67
C PRO A 415 28.91 7.16 2.16
N VAL A 416 28.27 8.18 1.60
CA VAL A 416 28.13 8.39 0.15
C VAL A 416 28.89 9.64 -0.30
N PRO A 417 29.23 9.77 -1.60
CA PRO A 417 29.88 10.99 -2.10
C PRO A 417 28.97 12.23 -1.92
N PRO A 418 29.52 13.37 -1.49
CA PRO A 418 28.77 14.64 -1.49
C PRO A 418 28.52 15.11 -2.92
N SER A 419 27.49 15.94 -3.12
CA SER A 419 27.26 16.59 -4.42
C SER A 419 28.36 17.60 -4.74
N SER A 420 28.65 17.74 -6.03
CA SER A 420 29.44 18.83 -6.61
C SER A 420 28.57 19.88 -7.32
N VAL A 421 27.24 19.73 -7.28
CA VAL A 421 26.29 20.66 -7.90
C VAL A 421 26.10 21.88 -6.99
N PRO A 422 26.26 23.12 -7.48
CA PRO A 422 26.06 24.32 -6.67
C PRO A 422 24.64 24.38 -6.07
N GLY A 423 24.54 24.58 -4.76
CA GLY A 423 23.27 24.71 -4.03
C GLY A 423 22.70 23.39 -3.50
N GLU A 424 23.19 22.24 -3.95
CA GLU A 424 22.72 20.93 -3.52
C GLU A 424 23.47 20.41 -2.28
N LYS A 425 22.75 19.76 -1.36
CA LYS A 425 23.29 19.22 -0.10
C LYS A 425 22.73 17.82 0.16
N LEU A 426 23.42 16.81 -0.36
CA LEU A 426 23.07 15.40 -0.12
C LEU A 426 23.28 15.00 1.34
N SER A 427 22.51 14.01 1.79
CA SER A 427 22.74 13.34 3.06
C SER A 427 24.14 12.66 3.08
N PRO A 428 24.90 12.73 4.19
CA PRO A 428 26.27 12.22 4.24
C PRO A 428 26.34 10.69 4.22
N THR A 429 25.25 10.00 4.56
CA THR A 429 25.11 8.54 4.51
C THR A 429 23.83 8.14 3.82
N GLN A 430 23.72 6.86 3.47
CA GLN A 430 22.48 6.22 3.03
C GLN A 430 22.34 4.86 3.73
N PRO A 431 21.10 4.35 3.89
CA PRO A 431 20.86 3.01 4.42
C PRO A 431 21.20 1.94 3.38
N PHE A 432 22.00 0.94 3.77
CA PHE A 432 22.29 -0.23 2.95
C PHE A 432 21.88 -1.52 3.67
N PRO A 433 20.92 -2.30 3.14
CA PRO A 433 20.69 -3.67 3.59
C PRO A 433 21.98 -4.50 3.52
N THR A 434 22.30 -5.22 4.58
CA THR A 434 23.52 -6.05 4.63
C THR A 434 23.37 -7.38 3.90
N ASN A 435 22.14 -7.91 3.83
CA ASN A 435 21.85 -9.21 3.21
C ASN A 435 21.30 -9.03 1.78
N LEU A 436 22.17 -8.57 0.86
CA LEU A 436 21.77 -8.21 -0.50
C LEU A 436 21.36 -9.40 -1.39
N LEU A 437 21.73 -10.63 -1.03
CA LEU A 437 21.12 -11.86 -1.59
C LEU A 437 21.50 -13.10 -0.76
N HIS A 438 20.55 -13.63 0.00
CA HIS A 438 20.57 -15.04 0.41
C HIS A 438 19.19 -15.71 0.37
N MET A 439 18.25 -15.15 -0.39
CA MET A 439 17.02 -15.83 -0.82
C MET A 439 17.31 -16.87 -1.92
N MET A 440 18.25 -17.79 -1.67
CA MET A 440 18.18 -19.10 -2.31
C MET A 440 17.00 -19.82 -1.67
N PHE A 441 15.93 -20.05 -2.45
CA PHE A 441 14.89 -20.99 -2.05
C PHE A 441 15.55 -22.32 -1.70
N LYS A 442 15.52 -22.69 -0.42
CA LYS A 442 15.90 -24.04 0.05
C LYS A 442 14.82 -25.07 -0.30
N ASN A 443 14.35 -25.05 -1.55
CA ASN A 443 13.78 -26.25 -2.16
C ASN A 443 14.94 -27.19 -2.47
N SER A 444 15.34 -27.94 -1.45
CA SER A 444 16.05 -29.19 -1.62
C SER A 444 15.15 -30.20 -2.32
N LEU A 445 14.98 -30.01 -3.63
CA LEU A 445 14.69 -31.09 -4.56
C LEU A 445 15.85 -32.08 -4.45
N MET A 446 15.68 -33.08 -3.58
CA MET A 446 16.50 -34.28 -3.61
C MET A 446 16.20 -35.01 -4.92
N MET A 447 16.93 -34.66 -5.97
CA MET A 447 17.21 -35.60 -7.06
C MET A 447 18.27 -36.58 -6.55
N GLY A 448 17.82 -37.81 -6.30
CA GLY A 448 18.62 -38.96 -5.89
C GLY A 448 17.79 -40.23 -6.01
#